data_AF-A0AA41V5H4-F1
#
_entry.id   AF-A0AA41V5H4-F1
#
_cell.length_a   1.000
_cell.length_b   1.000
_cell.length_c   1.000
_cell.angle_alpha   90.00
_cell.angle_beta   90.00
_cell.angle_gamma   90.00
#
_symmetry.space_group_name_H-M   'P 1'
#
loop_
_entity.id
_entity.type
_entity.pdbx_description
1 polymer ?
#
loop_
_entity_poly.entity_id
_entity_poly.type
_entity_poly.pdbx_seq_one_letter_code
_entity_poly.pdbx_strand_id
1 'polypeptide(L)'
;MRFVVSGLNIPRNPSVIAPTSVLSLMNCIRILTKDNLALPEDFLKQLQAIGVTVDVAHGCSLIASHLESHSAATVISRIYKCLCHFNWEPANKASGKIFVPNGSNMGEWVFPEECVIHDKDGLFGSQLYVLEKHYDDQDLLKYFCSAFGVRRHPDVADYCKLWNKWESTRQKLTAVECGAFWLYIANHWNSKTEKLLSEKLLKLPVSSKDSGDVLLFDKDVILIPDDLQLQDCLEKVSPDPLFVWYPKPSFPSLTKSKLNEIFSNIGVRTISESVNKEGSPLLDTAEMKQISARGAFIKRGLIRIILAFLADPSFEIGFEKRHQMVTYLLGLTVFETEEPITAGYRLKLSTGSTLKVEVSRMIRWERENMKLFTQKVDRSSSGHKENISYATNFSEVIAEGLLWEKADQIAGLCELIKLGWLLDFEEEAMGFLLKTKNMELCYEDEEFIKSAFALD
;
A
#
# COMPACT_ATOMS: atom_id res chain seq x y z
N MET A 1 51.71 -19.77 43.65
CA MET A 1 51.92 -19.26 42.27
C MET A 1 52.77 -18.00 42.17
N ARG A 2 52.82 -17.07 43.14
CA ARG A 2 53.76 -15.91 43.12
C ARG A 2 55.24 -16.31 42.97
N PHE A 3 55.64 -17.47 43.49
CA PHE A 3 56.98 -18.05 43.33
C PHE A 3 57.33 -18.40 41.87
N VAL A 4 56.35 -18.83 41.07
CA VAL A 4 56.56 -19.17 39.65
C VAL A 4 56.86 -17.90 38.86
N VAL A 5 56.11 -16.82 39.09
CA VAL A 5 56.30 -15.53 38.41
C VAL A 5 57.64 -14.89 38.77
N SER A 6 58.07 -14.99 40.03
CA SER A 6 59.37 -14.48 40.49
C SER A 6 60.56 -15.32 40.02
N GLY A 7 60.34 -16.58 39.63
CA GLY A 7 61.35 -17.45 39.04
C GLY A 7 61.47 -17.37 37.51
N LEU A 8 60.54 -16.70 36.82
CA LEU A 8 60.60 -16.52 35.37
C LEU A 8 61.61 -15.43 35.01
N ASN A 9 62.74 -15.83 34.42
CA ASN A 9 63.73 -14.88 33.91
C ASN A 9 63.45 -14.55 32.45
N ILE A 10 62.82 -13.40 32.21
CA ILE A 10 62.50 -12.90 30.87
C ILE A 10 63.73 -12.19 30.29
N PRO A 11 64.27 -12.63 29.13
CA PRO A 11 65.41 -11.96 28.49
C PRO A 11 65.09 -10.51 28.14
N ARG A 12 66.01 -9.56 28.45
CA ARG A 12 65.80 -8.13 28.16
C ARG A 12 65.81 -7.77 26.68
N ASN A 13 66.41 -8.62 25.84
CA ASN A 13 66.46 -8.41 24.40
C ASN A 13 65.38 -9.29 23.73
N PRO A 14 64.31 -8.71 23.16
CA PRO A 14 63.23 -9.48 22.52
C PRO A 14 63.71 -10.36 21.36
N SER A 15 64.78 -9.94 20.65
CA SER A 15 65.28 -10.65 19.46
C SER A 15 65.88 -12.02 19.76
N VAL A 16 66.17 -12.33 21.03
CA VAL A 16 66.72 -13.63 21.45
C VAL A 16 65.64 -14.60 21.93
N ILE A 17 64.38 -14.19 21.95
CA ILE A 17 63.26 -15.00 22.42
C ILE A 17 62.70 -15.79 21.24
N ALA A 18 62.76 -17.12 21.32
CA ALA A 18 62.14 -17.97 20.32
C ALA A 18 60.60 -17.83 20.34
N PRO A 19 59.91 -17.88 19.19
CA PRO A 19 58.45 -17.82 19.14
C PRO A 19 57.76 -18.85 20.04
N THR A 20 58.32 -20.05 20.15
CA THR A 20 57.82 -21.12 21.04
C THR A 20 57.93 -20.74 22.51
N SER A 21 58.96 -19.99 22.92
CA SER A 21 59.12 -19.47 24.28
C SER A 21 58.07 -18.42 24.62
N VAL A 22 57.71 -17.54 23.66
CA VAL A 22 56.62 -16.57 23.82
C VAL A 22 55.28 -17.28 23.99
N LEU A 23 54.99 -18.30 23.17
CA LEU A 23 53.75 -19.09 23.28
C LEU A 23 53.65 -19.81 24.64
N SER A 24 54.75 -20.38 25.13
CA SER A 24 54.82 -20.98 26.46
C SER A 24 54.59 -19.96 27.57
N LEU A 25 55.17 -18.76 27.46
CA LEU A 25 54.96 -17.66 28.40
C LEU A 25 53.49 -17.20 28.41
N MET A 26 52.86 -17.01 27.24
CA MET A 26 51.44 -16.66 27.14
C MET A 26 50.54 -17.74 27.74
N ASN A 27 50.86 -19.02 27.55
CA ASN A 27 50.13 -20.12 28.18
C ASN A 27 50.26 -20.10 29.71
N CYS A 28 51.47 -19.83 30.23
CA CYS A 28 51.70 -19.67 31.66
C CYS A 28 50.88 -18.51 32.23
N ILE A 29 50.94 -17.33 31.59
CA ILE A 29 50.14 -16.16 31.97
C ILE A 29 48.66 -16.50 31.97
N ARG A 30 48.15 -17.15 30.92
CA ARG A 30 46.75 -17.56 30.82
C ARG A 30 46.31 -18.47 31.98
N ILE A 31 47.16 -19.41 32.40
CA ILE A 31 46.90 -20.28 33.56
C ILE A 31 46.86 -19.45 34.85
N LEU A 32 47.85 -18.57 35.05
CA LEU A 32 47.94 -17.71 36.22
C LEU A 32 46.72 -16.78 36.36
N THR A 33 46.21 -16.24 35.25
CA THR A 33 45.06 -15.34 35.23
C THR A 33 43.72 -16.06 35.44
N LYS A 34 43.63 -17.37 35.16
CA LYS A 34 42.39 -18.14 35.38
C LYS A 34 42.04 -18.28 36.87
N ASP A 35 43.02 -18.14 37.75
CA ASP A 35 42.84 -18.23 39.20
C ASP A 35 42.56 -16.86 39.85
N ASN A 36 42.13 -15.86 39.06
CA ASN A 36 41.92 -14.46 39.50
C ASN A 36 43.13 -13.81 40.20
N LEU A 37 44.33 -14.30 39.92
CA LEU A 37 45.55 -13.72 40.47
C LEU A 37 45.97 -12.51 39.65
N ALA A 38 45.98 -11.34 40.28
CA ALA A 38 46.62 -10.16 39.71
C ALA A 38 48.13 -10.41 39.54
N LEU A 39 48.65 -10.12 38.35
CA LEU A 39 50.08 -10.24 38.06
C LEU A 39 50.87 -9.17 38.84
N PRO A 40 52.03 -9.50 39.45
CA PRO A 40 52.90 -8.52 40.11
C PRO A 40 53.35 -7.40 39.17
N GLU A 41 53.45 -6.17 39.68
CA GLU A 41 53.83 -4.99 38.89
C GLU A 41 55.23 -5.12 38.25
N ASP A 42 56.19 -5.69 38.98
CA ASP A 42 57.55 -5.92 38.46
C ASP A 42 57.56 -6.91 37.29
N PHE A 43 56.65 -7.88 37.28
CA PHE A 43 56.49 -8.81 36.18
C PHE A 43 55.85 -8.14 34.96
N LEU A 44 54.87 -7.25 35.17
CA LEU A 44 54.31 -6.43 34.08
C LEU A 44 55.37 -5.54 33.44
N LYS A 45 56.26 -4.93 34.23
CA LYS A 45 57.40 -4.14 33.73
C LYS A 45 58.38 -4.99 32.90
N GLN A 46 58.66 -6.23 33.32
CA GLN A 46 59.48 -7.16 32.55
C GLN A 46 58.82 -7.55 31.21
N LEU A 47 57.49 -7.75 31.19
CA LEU A 47 56.73 -8.02 29.97
C LEU A 47 56.74 -6.81 29.02
N GLN A 48 56.54 -5.60 29.53
CA GLN A 48 56.63 -4.37 28.74
C GLN A 48 58.02 -4.21 28.12
N ALA A 49 59.09 -4.53 28.85
CA ALA A 49 60.47 -4.43 28.37
C ALA A 49 60.77 -5.34 27.16
N ILE A 50 60.00 -6.43 26.99
CA ILE A 50 60.10 -7.31 25.82
C ILE A 50 59.08 -7.01 24.71
N GLY A 51 58.36 -5.90 24.80
CA GLY A 51 57.40 -5.46 23.79
C GLY A 51 55.98 -6.01 23.97
N VAL A 52 55.66 -6.66 25.10
CA VAL A 52 54.28 -7.05 25.41
C VAL A 52 53.51 -5.82 25.89
N THR A 53 52.42 -5.48 25.20
CA THR A 53 51.51 -4.45 25.69
C THR A 53 50.66 -4.98 26.85
N VAL A 54 50.65 -4.22 27.96
CA VAL A 54 49.74 -4.44 29.10
C VAL A 54 48.60 -3.43 29.12
N ASP A 55 48.64 -2.44 28.22
CA ASP A 55 47.56 -1.49 28.01
C ASP A 55 46.51 -2.13 27.07
N VAL A 56 45.29 -2.28 27.58
CA VAL A 56 44.20 -2.96 26.87
C VAL A 56 43.80 -2.20 25.61
N ALA A 57 43.75 -0.87 25.65
CA ALA A 57 43.35 -0.04 24.52
C ALA A 57 44.37 -0.13 23.37
N HIS A 58 45.65 -0.03 23.69
CA HIS A 58 46.75 -0.21 22.75
C HIS A 58 46.79 -1.65 22.21
N GLY A 59 46.57 -2.65 23.07
CA GLY A 59 46.47 -4.05 22.67
C GLY A 59 45.34 -4.32 21.70
N CYS A 60 44.14 -3.81 21.97
CA CYS A 60 43.00 -3.93 21.05
C CYS A 60 43.29 -3.23 19.72
N SER A 61 43.92 -2.06 19.75
CA SER A 61 44.30 -1.33 18.53
C SER A 61 45.32 -2.10 17.69
N LEU A 62 46.31 -2.73 18.33
CA LEU A 62 47.28 -3.58 17.65
C LEU A 62 46.61 -4.81 17.02
N ILE A 63 45.77 -5.52 17.78
CA ILE A 63 45.02 -6.67 17.28
C ILE A 63 44.14 -6.26 16.09
N ALA A 64 43.42 -5.14 16.20
CA ALA A 64 42.57 -4.63 15.14
C ALA A 64 43.37 -4.24 13.89
N SER A 65 44.58 -3.68 14.05
CA SER A 65 45.44 -3.33 12.90
C SER A 65 45.87 -4.54 12.06
N HIS A 66 45.85 -5.74 12.66
CA HIS A 66 46.17 -7.00 11.99
C HIS A 66 44.92 -7.78 11.56
N LEU A 67 43.72 -7.29 11.85
CA LEU A 67 42.46 -7.99 11.58
C LEU A 67 42.32 -8.40 10.11
N GLU A 68 42.55 -7.46 9.17
CA GLU A 68 42.46 -7.70 7.72
C GLU A 68 43.60 -8.57 7.15
N SER A 69 44.67 -8.81 7.92
CA SER A 69 45.76 -9.71 7.50
C SER A 69 45.42 -11.19 7.64
N HIS A 70 44.29 -11.51 8.30
CA HIS A 70 43.80 -12.86 8.47
C HIS A 70 42.77 -13.23 7.39
N SER A 71 42.77 -14.52 7.01
CA SER A 71 41.79 -15.12 6.09
C SER A 71 40.94 -16.21 6.73
N ALA A 72 41.35 -16.73 7.90
CA ALA A 72 40.68 -17.82 8.59
C ALA A 72 39.48 -17.31 9.41
N ALA A 73 38.26 -17.69 9.01
CA ALA A 73 37.01 -17.24 9.64
C ALA A 73 36.98 -17.48 11.16
N THR A 74 37.49 -18.62 11.62
CA THR A 74 37.57 -18.96 13.06
C THR A 74 38.49 -18.05 13.85
N VAL A 75 39.60 -17.60 13.25
CA VAL A 75 40.53 -16.66 13.89
C VAL A 75 39.93 -15.26 13.93
N ILE A 76 39.36 -14.82 12.80
CA ILE A 76 38.72 -13.51 12.67
C ILE A 76 37.55 -13.38 13.64
N SER A 77 36.68 -14.38 13.76
CA SER A 77 35.58 -14.40 14.72
C SER A 77 36.06 -14.27 16.17
N ARG A 78 37.17 -14.93 16.53
CA ARG A 78 37.77 -14.79 17.87
C ARG A 78 38.31 -13.39 18.11
N ILE A 79 38.93 -12.78 17.10
CA ILE A 79 39.42 -11.41 17.18
C ILE A 79 38.24 -10.46 17.39
N TYR A 80 37.18 -10.57 16.60
CA TYR A 80 35.97 -9.75 16.78
C TYR A 80 35.38 -9.89 18.18
N LYS A 81 35.27 -11.11 18.72
CA LYS A 81 34.80 -11.33 20.08
C LYS A 81 35.70 -10.66 21.12
N CYS A 82 37.01 -10.70 20.92
CA CYS A 82 37.97 -10.02 21.80
C CYS A 82 37.79 -8.50 21.75
N LEU A 83 37.70 -7.91 20.55
CA LEU A 83 37.50 -6.47 20.37
C LEU A 83 36.14 -6.02 20.92
N CYS A 84 35.09 -6.81 20.69
CA CYS A 84 33.76 -6.61 21.25
C CYS A 84 33.78 -6.63 22.79
N HIS A 85 34.45 -7.61 23.40
CA HIS A 85 34.54 -7.73 24.86
C HIS A 85 35.16 -6.47 25.51
N PHE A 86 36.15 -5.88 24.87
CA PHE A 86 36.83 -4.67 25.35
C PHE A 86 36.21 -3.37 24.82
N ASN A 87 35.08 -3.43 24.11
CA ASN A 87 34.42 -2.28 23.49
C ASN A 87 35.37 -1.41 22.65
N TRP A 88 36.30 -2.03 21.93
CA TRP A 88 37.21 -1.30 21.05
C TRP A 88 36.46 -0.71 19.86
N GLU A 89 36.73 0.53 19.48
CA GLU A 89 36.14 1.13 18.27
C GLU A 89 37.26 1.65 17.34
N PRO A 90 37.11 1.51 16.01
CA PRO A 90 38.03 2.11 15.07
C PRO A 90 37.98 3.63 15.13
N ALA A 91 39.13 4.29 15.01
CA ALA A 91 39.21 5.76 14.99
C ALA A 91 38.39 6.38 13.85
N ASN A 92 38.28 5.66 12.72
CA ASN A 92 37.36 6.00 11.64
C ASN A 92 36.43 4.81 11.38
N LYS A 93 35.15 4.98 11.68
CA LYS A 93 34.13 3.93 11.53
C LYS A 93 33.96 3.47 10.08
N ALA A 94 34.22 4.35 9.11
CA ALA A 94 34.06 4.08 7.68
C ALA A 94 35.26 3.39 7.01
N SER A 95 36.39 3.22 7.71
CA SER A 95 37.58 2.59 7.11
C SER A 95 37.73 1.10 7.42
N GLY A 96 37.02 0.59 8.43
CA GLY A 96 37.14 -0.82 8.83
C GLY A 96 36.27 -1.71 7.95
N LYS A 97 36.87 -2.70 7.28
CA LYS A 97 36.10 -3.72 6.55
C LYS A 97 35.49 -4.75 7.50
N ILE A 98 34.36 -5.32 7.11
CA ILE A 98 33.73 -6.45 7.78
C ILE A 98 34.10 -7.72 7.03
N PHE A 99 34.37 -8.79 7.77
CA PHE A 99 34.62 -10.09 7.16
C PHE A 99 33.29 -10.84 7.02
N VAL A 100 33.03 -11.42 5.85
CA VAL A 100 31.86 -12.26 5.60
C VAL A 100 32.32 -13.67 5.25
N PRO A 101 32.10 -14.66 6.12
CA PRO A 101 32.41 -16.06 5.85
C PRO A 101 31.58 -16.64 4.69
N ASN A 102 32.19 -17.45 3.83
CA ASN A 102 31.53 -18.08 2.68
C ASN A 102 31.03 -19.52 2.94
N GLY A 103 30.80 -19.89 4.21
CA GLY A 103 30.41 -21.24 4.62
C GLY A 103 31.56 -22.24 4.77
N SER A 104 32.79 -21.82 4.48
CA SER A 104 34.02 -22.54 4.81
C SER A 104 34.86 -21.74 5.83
N ASN A 105 36.09 -22.15 6.13
CA ASN A 105 37.01 -21.35 6.94
C ASN A 105 37.58 -20.13 6.17
N MET A 106 37.01 -19.77 5.02
CA MET A 106 37.38 -18.65 4.16
C MET A 106 36.21 -17.65 4.04
N GLY A 107 36.45 -16.52 3.39
CA GLY A 107 35.47 -15.46 3.21
C GLY A 107 36.06 -14.26 2.51
N GLU A 108 35.34 -13.15 2.55
CA GLU A 108 35.73 -11.89 1.91
C GLU A 108 35.62 -10.71 2.86
N TRP A 109 36.41 -9.66 2.60
CA TRP A 109 36.38 -8.40 3.32
C TRP A 109 35.58 -7.37 2.54
N VAL A 110 34.47 -6.91 3.11
CA VAL A 110 33.48 -6.02 2.48
C VAL A 110 33.35 -4.74 3.26
N PHE A 111 32.79 -3.71 2.63
CA PHE A 111 32.58 -2.44 3.32
C PHE A 111 31.33 -2.50 4.22
N PRO A 112 31.32 -1.82 5.39
CA PRO A 112 30.17 -1.79 6.30
C PRO A 112 28.87 -1.34 5.62
N GLU A 113 28.94 -0.47 4.61
CA GLU A 113 27.80 0.05 3.86
C GLU A 113 27.10 -1.03 3.01
N GLU A 114 27.83 -2.09 2.64
CA GLU A 114 27.34 -3.26 1.91
C GLU A 114 26.73 -4.32 2.85
N CYS A 115 26.80 -4.09 4.17
CA CYS A 115 26.29 -4.99 5.19
C CYS A 115 25.02 -4.45 5.85
N VAL A 116 24.15 -5.38 6.25
CA VAL A 116 23.07 -5.15 7.21
C VAL A 116 23.09 -6.26 8.26
N ILE A 117 22.61 -5.97 9.47
CA ILE A 117 22.49 -7.02 10.49
C ILE A 117 21.36 -7.99 10.13
N HIS A 118 20.18 -7.44 9.87
CA HIS A 118 18.96 -8.22 9.68
C HIS A 118 18.32 -7.95 8.32
N ASP A 119 17.82 -9.01 7.69
CA ASP A 119 16.97 -8.96 6.49
C ASP A 119 15.72 -9.79 6.75
N LYS A 120 14.78 -9.19 7.50
CA LYS A 120 13.60 -9.86 8.05
C LYS A 120 12.80 -10.62 6.99
N ASP A 121 12.66 -10.03 5.80
CA ASP A 121 11.84 -10.57 4.71
C ASP A 121 12.68 -11.34 3.67
N GLY A 122 14.01 -11.40 3.85
CA GLY A 122 14.92 -12.15 2.99
C GLY A 122 15.07 -11.59 1.57
N LEU A 123 14.75 -10.31 1.35
CA LEU A 123 14.70 -9.70 0.01
C LEU A 123 16.08 -9.31 -0.53
N PHE A 124 17.06 -9.09 0.34
CA PHE A 124 18.32 -8.44 0.01
C PHE A 124 19.52 -9.37 -0.08
N GLY A 125 19.35 -10.67 0.16
CA GLY A 125 20.48 -11.63 0.18
C GLY A 125 21.32 -11.72 -1.10
N SER A 126 20.89 -11.11 -2.21
CA SER A 126 21.67 -11.00 -3.46
C SER A 126 22.28 -9.60 -3.72
N GLN A 127 22.13 -8.67 -2.79
CA GLN A 127 22.56 -7.26 -2.90
C GLN A 127 23.30 -6.75 -1.66
N LEU A 128 22.93 -7.26 -0.48
CA LEU A 128 23.54 -6.89 0.80
C LEU A 128 23.99 -8.14 1.53
N TYR A 129 25.07 -8.02 2.28
CA TYR A 129 25.56 -9.04 3.19
C TYR A 129 24.78 -8.98 4.50
N VAL A 130 24.03 -10.04 4.81
CA VAL A 130 23.19 -10.13 6.00
C VAL A 130 23.96 -10.84 7.12
N LEU A 131 24.51 -10.07 8.07
CA LEU A 131 25.49 -10.59 9.03
C LEU A 131 24.91 -11.63 10.01
N GLU A 132 23.61 -11.58 10.32
CA GLU A 132 22.97 -12.59 11.20
C GLU A 132 23.04 -14.02 10.62
N LYS A 133 23.23 -14.16 9.30
CA LYS A 133 23.41 -15.48 8.66
C LYS A 133 24.79 -16.08 8.89
N HIS A 134 25.75 -15.28 9.36
CA HIS A 134 27.16 -15.66 9.50
C HIS A 134 27.67 -15.57 10.94
N TYR A 135 27.00 -14.78 11.79
CA TYR A 135 27.38 -14.54 13.18
C TYR A 135 26.17 -14.73 14.11
N ASP A 136 26.20 -15.79 14.92
CA ASP A 136 25.10 -16.14 15.84
C ASP A 136 25.09 -15.29 17.14
N ASP A 137 26.21 -14.63 17.44
CA ASP A 137 26.42 -13.90 18.69
C ASP A 137 25.78 -12.51 18.65
N GLN A 138 24.72 -12.32 19.44
CA GLN A 138 23.93 -11.08 19.46
C GLN A 138 24.72 -9.87 19.95
N ASP A 139 25.67 -10.04 20.87
CA ASP A 139 26.48 -8.92 21.34
C ASP A 139 27.49 -8.52 20.29
N LEU A 140 28.00 -9.49 19.53
CA LEU A 140 28.83 -9.21 18.35
C LEU A 140 28.06 -8.47 17.24
N LEU A 141 26.81 -8.87 16.97
CA LEU A 141 25.97 -8.16 15.98
C LEU A 141 25.69 -6.70 16.38
N LYS A 142 25.41 -6.45 17.67
CA LYS A 142 25.27 -5.08 18.20
C LYS A 142 26.58 -4.30 18.08
N TYR A 143 27.70 -4.97 18.34
CA TYR A 143 29.03 -4.38 18.24
C TYR A 143 29.37 -3.94 16.81
N PHE A 144 28.98 -4.72 15.77
CA PHE A 144 29.13 -4.27 14.39
C PHE A 144 28.38 -2.97 14.09
N CYS A 145 27.21 -2.77 14.69
CA CYS A 145 26.49 -1.50 14.57
C CYS A 145 27.23 -0.34 15.22
N SER A 146 27.71 -0.51 16.46
CA SER A 146 28.29 0.59 17.24
C SER A 146 29.71 0.95 16.79
N ALA A 147 30.56 -0.06 16.56
CA ALA A 147 31.97 0.13 16.25
C ALA A 147 32.20 0.43 14.75
N PHE A 148 31.54 -0.30 13.87
CA PHE A 148 31.78 -0.23 12.42
C PHE A 148 30.68 0.51 11.64
N GLY A 149 29.61 0.96 12.31
CA GLY A 149 28.53 1.69 11.64
C GLY A 149 27.67 0.83 10.72
N VAL A 150 27.70 -0.50 10.87
CA VAL A 150 26.84 -1.41 10.08
C VAL A 150 25.37 -1.10 10.38
N ARG A 151 24.56 -0.98 9.34
CA ARG A 151 23.14 -0.64 9.48
C ARG A 151 22.38 -1.85 10.02
N ARG A 152 21.43 -1.62 10.93
CA ARG A 152 20.61 -2.71 11.50
C ARG A 152 19.71 -3.38 10.47
N HIS A 153 19.11 -2.59 9.59
CA HIS A 153 18.18 -3.03 8.57
C HIS A 153 18.44 -2.24 7.28
N PRO A 154 18.03 -2.78 6.11
CA PRO A 154 17.94 -2.00 4.87
C PRO A 154 17.05 -0.77 5.06
N ASP A 155 17.40 0.31 4.37
CA ASP A 155 16.63 1.55 4.35
C ASP A 155 15.80 1.71 3.06
N VAL A 156 14.98 2.77 2.97
CA VAL A 156 14.14 3.04 1.80
C VAL A 156 14.98 3.16 0.51
N ALA A 157 16.21 3.65 0.58
CA ALA A 157 17.06 3.77 -0.60
C ALA A 157 17.52 2.41 -1.12
N ASP A 158 17.78 1.44 -0.23
CA ASP A 158 18.03 0.06 -0.62
C ASP A 158 16.80 -0.59 -1.23
N TYR A 159 15.60 -0.40 -0.65
CA TYR A 159 14.36 -0.86 -1.24
C TYR A 159 14.17 -0.30 -2.66
N CYS A 160 14.45 0.99 -2.89
CA CYS A 160 14.40 1.56 -4.24
C CYS A 160 15.40 0.89 -5.19
N LYS A 161 16.64 0.62 -4.76
CA LYS A 161 17.63 -0.10 -5.57
C LYS A 161 17.16 -1.53 -5.90
N LEU A 162 16.57 -2.21 -4.91
CA LEU A 162 15.99 -3.54 -5.06
C LEU A 162 14.87 -3.53 -6.11
N TRP A 163 13.95 -2.57 -6.01
CA TRP A 163 12.86 -2.45 -6.98
C TRP A 163 13.39 -2.19 -8.39
N ASN A 164 14.35 -1.27 -8.56
CA ASN A 164 14.95 -0.98 -9.87
C ASN A 164 15.69 -2.20 -10.46
N LYS A 165 16.31 -3.03 -9.61
CA LYS A 165 16.87 -4.32 -10.04
C LYS A 165 15.76 -5.26 -10.52
N TRP A 166 14.62 -5.31 -9.83
CA TRP A 166 13.48 -6.09 -10.27
C TRP A 166 12.91 -5.58 -11.60
N GLU A 167 12.73 -4.28 -11.77
CA GLU A 167 12.25 -3.69 -13.03
C GLU A 167 13.13 -4.04 -14.24
N SER A 168 14.44 -4.15 -14.03
CA SER A 168 15.41 -4.44 -15.09
C SER A 168 15.67 -5.92 -15.35
N THR A 169 15.53 -6.77 -14.33
CA THR A 169 15.95 -8.19 -14.43
C THR A 169 14.81 -9.19 -14.25
N ARG A 170 13.70 -8.79 -13.63
CA ARG A 170 12.58 -9.67 -13.28
C ARG A 170 11.31 -9.19 -13.97
N GLN A 171 10.85 -9.96 -14.96
CA GLN A 171 9.52 -9.75 -15.54
C GLN A 171 8.39 -10.21 -14.59
N LYS A 172 8.70 -11.08 -13.62
CA LYS A 172 7.73 -11.66 -12.68
C LYS A 172 8.25 -11.64 -11.24
N LEU A 173 7.42 -11.15 -10.32
CA LEU A 173 7.65 -11.16 -8.88
C LEU A 173 6.66 -12.11 -8.21
N THR A 174 7.09 -12.73 -7.11
CA THR A 174 6.17 -13.49 -6.27
C THR A 174 5.30 -12.53 -5.43
N ALA A 175 4.08 -12.96 -5.11
CA ALA A 175 3.19 -12.18 -4.23
C ALA A 175 3.80 -11.91 -2.85
N VAL A 176 4.66 -12.82 -2.35
CA VAL A 176 5.36 -12.68 -1.07
C VAL A 176 6.40 -11.57 -1.13
N GLU A 177 7.27 -11.58 -2.14
CA GLU A 177 8.31 -10.55 -2.32
C GLU A 177 7.69 -9.16 -2.53
N CYS A 178 6.68 -9.07 -3.40
CA CYS A 178 5.99 -7.82 -3.68
C CYS A 178 5.22 -7.31 -2.44
N GLY A 179 4.56 -8.21 -1.71
CA GLY A 179 3.88 -7.90 -0.46
C GLY A 179 4.82 -7.35 0.62
N ALA A 180 5.97 -8.00 0.82
CA ALA A 180 6.99 -7.57 1.77
C ALA A 180 7.55 -6.18 1.43
N PHE A 181 7.80 -5.91 0.15
CA PHE A 181 8.24 -4.59 -0.33
C PHE A 181 7.23 -3.50 0.05
N TRP A 182 5.97 -3.64 -0.38
CA TRP A 182 4.97 -2.59 -0.16
C TRP A 182 4.58 -2.45 1.31
N LEU A 183 4.67 -3.53 2.09
CA LEU A 183 4.47 -3.50 3.53
C LEU A 183 5.55 -2.65 4.20
N TYR A 184 6.81 -2.81 3.82
CA TYR A 184 7.90 -1.98 4.34
C TYR A 184 7.68 -0.51 3.96
N ILE A 185 7.38 -0.22 2.69
CA ILE A 185 7.15 1.15 2.21
C ILE A 185 6.00 1.81 2.97
N ALA A 186 4.88 1.11 3.16
CA ALA A 186 3.74 1.66 3.88
C ALA A 186 4.06 1.98 5.35
N ASN A 187 4.83 1.13 6.02
CA ASN A 187 5.27 1.35 7.41
C ASN A 187 6.25 2.53 7.55
N HIS A 188 6.94 2.91 6.48
CA HIS A 188 7.92 4.01 6.45
C HIS A 188 7.46 5.17 5.57
N TRP A 189 6.16 5.29 5.30
CA TRP A 189 5.61 6.30 4.43
C TRP A 189 5.72 7.70 5.05
N ASN A 190 6.39 8.61 4.33
CA ASN A 190 6.56 10.03 4.68
C ASN A 190 6.95 10.82 3.42
N SER A 191 7.04 12.15 3.52
CA SER A 191 7.36 13.02 2.38
C SER A 191 8.71 12.72 1.71
N LYS A 192 9.72 12.24 2.45
CA LYS A 192 11.02 11.83 1.87
C LYS A 192 10.88 10.54 1.08
N THR A 193 10.16 9.55 1.63
CA THR A 193 9.86 8.28 0.97
C THR A 193 9.05 8.52 -0.31
N GLU A 194 8.01 9.35 -0.25
CA GLU A 194 7.18 9.71 -1.40
C GLU A 194 8.00 10.32 -2.54
N LYS A 195 8.82 11.33 -2.24
CA LYS A 195 9.69 11.97 -3.24
C LYS A 195 10.64 10.96 -3.89
N LEU A 196 11.28 10.13 -3.06
CA LEU A 196 12.24 9.14 -3.53
C LEU A 196 11.58 8.10 -4.44
N LEU A 197 10.39 7.60 -4.07
CA LEU A 197 9.67 6.62 -4.88
C LEU A 197 9.14 7.23 -6.18
N SER A 198 8.60 8.45 -6.12
CA SER A 198 8.08 9.15 -7.30
C SER A 198 9.13 9.36 -8.39
N GLU A 199 10.38 9.63 -7.98
CA GLU A 199 11.53 9.82 -8.87
C GLU A 199 12.14 8.50 -9.37
N LYS A 200 12.13 7.44 -8.55
CA LYS A 200 12.89 6.21 -8.82
C LYS A 200 12.06 5.05 -9.38
N LEU A 201 10.79 4.93 -9.03
CA LEU A 201 9.93 3.85 -9.48
C LEU A 201 9.27 4.25 -10.79
N LEU A 202 9.57 3.49 -11.85
CA LEU A 202 9.00 3.66 -13.17
C LEU A 202 7.87 2.65 -13.41
N LYS A 203 7.99 1.46 -12.84
CA LYS A 203 7.03 0.38 -12.97
C LYS A 203 6.43 -0.01 -11.64
N LEU A 204 5.19 -0.46 -11.69
CA LEU A 204 4.38 -0.82 -10.53
C LEU A 204 3.76 -2.20 -10.72
N PRO A 205 3.40 -2.86 -9.61
CA PRO A 205 2.92 -4.22 -9.68
C PRO A 205 1.50 -4.27 -10.24
N VAL A 206 1.24 -5.26 -11.11
CA VAL A 206 -0.09 -5.60 -11.63
C VAL A 206 -0.33 -7.10 -11.49
N SER A 207 -1.60 -7.48 -11.36
CA SER A 207 -1.98 -8.90 -11.27
C SER A 207 -1.96 -9.55 -12.65
N SER A 208 -1.27 -10.68 -12.78
CA SER A 208 -1.45 -11.58 -13.92
C SER A 208 -2.89 -12.13 -13.92
N LYS A 209 -3.54 -12.14 -15.09
CA LYS A 209 -4.91 -12.67 -15.24
C LYS A 209 -5.00 -14.17 -14.94
N ASP A 210 -3.95 -14.93 -15.28
CA ASP A 210 -4.02 -16.40 -15.34
C ASP A 210 -3.18 -17.12 -14.28
N SER A 211 -2.07 -16.54 -13.83
CA SER A 211 -1.06 -17.27 -13.05
C SER A 211 -0.94 -16.86 -11.58
N GLY A 212 -1.63 -15.79 -11.16
CA GLY A 212 -1.45 -15.20 -9.82
C GLY A 212 -0.07 -14.57 -9.60
N ASP A 213 0.80 -14.57 -10.61
CA ASP A 213 2.09 -13.86 -10.60
C ASP A 213 1.87 -12.35 -10.56
N VAL A 214 2.85 -11.64 -10.00
CA VAL A 214 2.91 -10.18 -10.05
C VAL A 214 3.80 -9.74 -11.19
N LEU A 215 3.25 -8.98 -12.12
CA LEU A 215 4.00 -8.39 -13.24
C LEU A 215 4.32 -6.92 -12.94
N LEU A 216 5.32 -6.35 -13.62
CA LEU A 216 5.69 -4.94 -13.48
C LEU A 216 5.40 -4.17 -14.77
N PHE A 217 4.51 -3.18 -14.69
CA PHE A 217 4.08 -2.34 -15.82
C PHE A 217 4.40 -0.87 -15.54
N ASP A 218 4.64 -0.09 -16.58
CA ASP A 218 4.92 1.35 -16.44
C ASP A 218 3.78 2.04 -15.68
N LYS A 219 4.13 2.89 -14.71
CA LYS A 219 3.13 3.54 -13.85
C LYS A 219 2.15 4.41 -14.63
N ASP A 220 2.55 4.88 -15.81
CA ASP A 220 1.73 5.71 -16.69
C ASP A 220 0.64 4.93 -17.45
N VAL A 221 0.73 3.59 -17.53
CA VAL A 221 -0.26 2.75 -18.23
C VAL A 221 -1.26 2.08 -17.30
N ILE A 222 -1.02 2.12 -15.99
CA ILE A 222 -1.88 1.47 -15.00
C ILE A 222 -2.74 2.48 -14.25
N LEU A 223 -3.82 1.98 -13.64
CA LEU A 223 -4.82 2.78 -12.96
C LEU A 223 -5.11 2.23 -11.56
N ILE A 224 -5.57 3.12 -10.69
CA ILE A 224 -6.18 2.78 -9.41
C ILE A 224 -7.68 2.51 -9.66
N PRO A 225 -8.20 1.31 -9.36
CA PRO A 225 -9.62 1.00 -9.51
C PRO A 225 -10.46 1.61 -8.38
N ASP A 226 -11.07 2.76 -8.67
CA ASP A 226 -12.02 3.49 -7.82
C ASP A 226 -13.49 3.29 -8.25
N ASP A 227 -13.75 2.79 -9.46
CA ASP A 227 -15.07 2.39 -9.95
C ASP A 227 -15.08 0.91 -10.34
N LEU A 228 -15.81 0.08 -9.58
CA LEU A 228 -15.85 -1.37 -9.80
C LEU A 228 -16.61 -1.78 -11.07
N GLN A 229 -17.64 -1.02 -11.49
CA GLN A 229 -18.38 -1.36 -12.71
C GLN A 229 -17.53 -1.08 -13.94
N LEU A 230 -16.84 0.05 -13.97
CA LEU A 230 -15.92 0.39 -15.04
C LEU A 230 -14.69 -0.52 -15.02
N GLN A 231 -14.18 -0.88 -13.84
CA GLN A 231 -13.11 -1.86 -13.70
C GLN A 231 -13.49 -3.18 -14.40
N ASP A 232 -14.64 -3.76 -14.07
CA ASP A 232 -15.14 -5.01 -14.65
C ASP A 232 -15.30 -4.93 -16.17
N CYS A 233 -15.78 -3.80 -16.71
CA CYS A 233 -15.93 -3.61 -18.15
C CYS A 233 -14.57 -3.48 -18.86
N LEU A 234 -13.64 -2.69 -18.30
CA LEU A 234 -12.32 -2.46 -18.87
C LEU A 234 -11.45 -3.72 -18.84
N GLU A 235 -11.51 -4.51 -17.77
CA GLU A 235 -10.79 -5.78 -17.64
C GLU A 235 -11.17 -6.80 -18.72
N LYS A 236 -12.44 -6.83 -19.13
CA LYS A 236 -12.96 -7.73 -20.18
C LYS A 236 -12.46 -7.38 -21.56
N VAL A 237 -12.34 -6.09 -21.87
CA VAL A 237 -11.98 -5.61 -23.21
C VAL A 237 -10.46 -5.49 -23.38
N SER A 238 -9.73 -5.20 -22.30
CA SER A 238 -8.28 -5.02 -22.37
C SER A 238 -7.55 -6.36 -22.48
N PRO A 239 -6.62 -6.53 -23.43
CA PRO A 239 -5.73 -7.69 -23.47
C PRO A 239 -4.74 -7.66 -22.30
N ASP A 240 -4.22 -6.47 -21.96
CA ASP A 240 -3.21 -6.27 -20.93
C ASP A 240 -3.82 -5.92 -19.56
N PRO A 241 -3.12 -6.22 -18.45
CA PRO A 241 -3.52 -5.75 -17.12
C PRO A 241 -3.51 -4.22 -17.02
N LEU A 242 -4.59 -3.63 -16.53
CA LEU A 242 -4.75 -2.17 -16.41
C LEU A 242 -4.66 -1.65 -14.97
N PHE A 243 -4.73 -2.53 -13.97
CA PHE A 243 -4.95 -2.13 -12.59
C PHE A 243 -3.81 -2.55 -11.68
N VAL A 244 -3.49 -1.67 -10.73
CA VAL A 244 -2.50 -1.94 -9.68
C VAL A 244 -2.83 -3.23 -8.92
N TRP A 245 -1.78 -3.96 -8.56
CA TRP A 245 -1.88 -5.18 -7.77
C TRP A 245 -2.14 -4.87 -6.29
N TYR A 246 -2.90 -5.76 -5.65
CA TYR A 246 -3.13 -5.73 -4.21
C TYR A 246 -2.79 -7.09 -3.58
N PRO A 247 -2.16 -7.11 -2.39
CA PRO A 247 -1.84 -8.34 -1.69
C PRO A 247 -3.10 -9.13 -1.32
N LYS A 248 -3.06 -10.43 -1.56
CA LYS A 248 -4.11 -11.39 -1.18
C LYS A 248 -3.47 -12.53 -0.37
N PRO A 249 -3.84 -12.73 0.91
CA PRO A 249 -4.72 -11.88 1.71
C PRO A 249 -4.10 -10.50 1.98
N SER A 250 -4.96 -9.52 2.31
CA SER A 250 -4.49 -8.19 2.74
C SER A 250 -3.82 -8.27 4.12
N PHE A 251 -2.78 -7.46 4.34
CA PHE A 251 -2.17 -7.32 5.66
C PHE A 251 -2.89 -6.22 6.45
N PRO A 252 -3.06 -6.35 7.78
CA PRO A 252 -3.71 -5.31 8.60
C PRO A 252 -3.07 -3.92 8.48
N SER A 253 -1.73 -3.86 8.37
CA SER A 253 -0.96 -2.62 8.20
C SER A 253 -0.82 -2.18 6.74
N LEU A 254 -1.26 -2.98 5.77
CA LEU A 254 -1.22 -2.67 4.34
C LEU A 254 -2.62 -2.83 3.74
N THR A 255 -3.48 -1.85 4.02
CA THR A 255 -4.86 -1.82 3.50
C THR A 255 -4.90 -1.37 2.04
N LYS A 256 -5.98 -1.73 1.33
CA LYS A 256 -6.24 -1.24 -0.05
C LYS A 256 -6.21 0.29 -0.10
N SER A 257 -6.81 0.95 0.89
CA SER A 257 -6.83 2.42 0.99
C SER A 257 -5.42 3.00 1.13
N LYS A 258 -4.57 2.41 2.00
CA LYS A 258 -3.19 2.88 2.17
C LYS A 258 -2.35 2.71 0.90
N LEU A 259 -2.54 1.60 0.18
CA LEU A 259 -1.90 1.39 -1.12
C LEU A 259 -2.39 2.39 -2.17
N ASN A 260 -3.69 2.68 -2.23
CA ASN A 260 -4.23 3.69 -3.13
C ASN A 260 -3.66 5.08 -2.85
N GLU A 261 -3.53 5.47 -1.59
CA GLU A 261 -2.87 6.73 -1.17
C GLU A 261 -1.42 6.77 -1.69
N ILE A 262 -0.66 5.70 -1.46
CA ILE A 262 0.74 5.60 -1.91
C ILE A 262 0.83 5.69 -3.43
N PHE A 263 0.04 4.90 -4.16
CA PHE A 263 0.04 4.87 -5.63
C PHE A 263 -0.39 6.21 -6.23
N SER A 264 -1.39 6.86 -5.66
CA SER A 264 -1.84 8.18 -6.11
C SER A 264 -0.74 9.23 -5.91
N ASN A 265 -0.08 9.24 -4.74
CA ASN A 265 0.99 10.19 -4.44
C ASN A 265 2.24 10.01 -5.33
N ILE A 266 2.49 8.80 -5.85
CA ILE A 266 3.62 8.56 -6.79
C ILE A 266 3.24 8.74 -8.27
N GLY A 267 2.01 9.19 -8.54
CA GLY A 267 1.55 9.64 -9.85
C GLY A 267 0.58 8.71 -10.59
N VAL A 268 0.03 7.68 -9.96
CA VAL A 268 -0.96 6.79 -10.59
C VAL A 268 -2.35 7.43 -10.53
N ARG A 269 -3.02 7.51 -11.68
CA ARG A 269 -4.37 8.08 -11.80
C ARG A 269 -5.44 7.05 -11.47
N THR A 270 -6.62 7.52 -11.07
CA THR A 270 -7.79 6.65 -10.90
C THR A 270 -8.53 6.39 -12.23
N ILE A 271 -9.49 5.46 -12.25
CA ILE A 271 -10.37 5.24 -13.41
C ILE A 271 -11.14 6.53 -13.69
N SER A 272 -11.77 7.10 -12.66
CA SER A 272 -12.63 8.29 -12.78
C SER A 272 -11.89 9.50 -13.36
N GLU A 273 -10.60 9.66 -13.04
CA GLU A 273 -9.75 10.74 -13.59
C GLU A 273 -9.32 10.49 -15.05
N SER A 274 -9.35 9.24 -15.50
CA SER A 274 -8.75 8.82 -16.77
C SER A 274 -9.79 8.55 -17.86
N VAL A 275 -11.02 8.21 -17.48
CA VAL A 275 -12.11 7.94 -18.44
C VAL A 275 -12.84 9.22 -18.83
N ASN A 276 -13.13 9.35 -20.12
CA ASN A 276 -14.02 10.38 -20.62
C ASN A 276 -15.38 9.76 -20.92
N LYS A 277 -16.43 10.22 -20.25
CA LYS A 277 -17.81 9.88 -20.59
C LYS A 277 -18.14 10.48 -21.95
N GLU A 278 -18.49 9.64 -22.92
CA GLU A 278 -18.98 10.12 -24.21
C GLU A 278 -20.38 10.72 -24.04
N GLY A 279 -20.65 11.83 -24.74
CA GLY A 279 -22.00 12.39 -24.82
C GLY A 279 -22.94 11.36 -25.45
N SER A 280 -24.07 11.12 -24.82
CA SER A 280 -25.06 10.18 -25.34
C SER A 280 -25.88 10.86 -26.44
N PRO A 281 -26.01 10.25 -27.64
CA PRO A 281 -26.77 10.84 -28.74
C PRO A 281 -28.23 11.03 -28.31
N LEU A 282 -28.89 12.08 -28.80
CA LEU A 282 -30.33 12.27 -28.57
C LEU A 282 -31.07 11.03 -29.07
N LEU A 283 -32.00 10.53 -28.27
CA LEU A 283 -32.82 9.39 -28.64
C LEU A 283 -33.97 9.88 -29.54
N ASP A 284 -34.15 9.23 -30.69
CA ASP A 284 -35.28 9.53 -31.57
C ASP A 284 -36.57 8.95 -30.96
N THR A 285 -37.52 9.83 -30.66
CA THR A 285 -38.81 9.45 -30.09
C THR A 285 -39.80 8.90 -31.11
N ALA A 286 -39.53 8.99 -32.41
CA ALA A 286 -40.50 8.64 -33.47
C ALA A 286 -40.94 7.17 -33.44
N GLU A 287 -40.08 6.26 -33.00
CA GLU A 287 -40.35 4.81 -32.96
C GLU A 287 -40.64 4.29 -31.54
N MET A 288 -40.60 5.15 -30.52
CA MET A 288 -40.70 4.75 -29.11
C MET A 288 -42.13 4.76 -28.60
N LYS A 289 -42.47 3.79 -27.73
CA LYS A 289 -43.78 3.71 -27.10
C LYS A 289 -43.84 4.67 -25.92
N GLN A 290 -44.74 5.65 -25.98
CA GLN A 290 -45.05 6.48 -24.80
C GLN A 290 -45.87 5.66 -23.79
N ILE A 291 -45.48 5.72 -22.51
CA ILE A 291 -46.15 5.03 -21.41
C ILE A 291 -46.60 6.03 -20.34
N SER A 292 -47.60 5.65 -19.55
CA SER A 292 -48.05 6.48 -18.42
C SER A 292 -46.95 6.58 -17.37
N ALA A 293 -46.50 7.80 -17.09
CA ALA A 293 -45.55 8.06 -16.01
C ALA A 293 -46.19 7.81 -14.64
N ARG A 294 -47.43 8.29 -14.47
CA ARG A 294 -48.24 8.15 -13.26
C ARG A 294 -48.67 6.70 -13.05
N GLY A 295 -48.68 6.28 -11.80
CA GLY A 295 -49.00 4.91 -11.37
C GLY A 295 -47.88 3.89 -11.60
N ALA A 296 -47.12 4.01 -12.71
CA ALA A 296 -46.06 3.05 -13.06
C ALA A 296 -44.67 3.44 -12.54
N PHE A 297 -44.29 4.72 -12.62
CA PHE A 297 -42.95 5.22 -12.23
C PHE A 297 -43.04 6.32 -11.18
N ILE A 298 -43.95 7.28 -11.41
CA ILE A 298 -44.16 8.41 -10.52
C ILE A 298 -45.34 8.09 -9.61
N LYS A 299 -45.05 7.30 -8.57
CA LYS A 299 -46.01 6.91 -7.53
C LYS A 299 -46.07 7.95 -6.42
N ARG A 300 -47.20 7.97 -5.69
CA ARG A 300 -47.39 8.85 -4.53
C ARG A 300 -46.28 8.69 -3.48
N GLY A 301 -45.86 7.46 -3.20
CA GLY A 301 -44.74 7.19 -2.28
C GLY A 301 -43.39 7.76 -2.73
N LEU A 302 -43.10 7.81 -4.03
CA LEU A 302 -41.88 8.44 -4.57
C LEU A 302 -41.87 9.94 -4.26
N ILE A 303 -42.98 10.61 -4.55
CA ILE A 303 -43.12 12.05 -4.29
C ILE A 303 -43.02 12.34 -2.79
N ARG A 304 -43.62 11.47 -1.96
CA ARG A 304 -43.53 11.57 -0.51
C ARG A 304 -42.08 11.52 -0.02
N ILE A 305 -41.27 10.58 -0.53
CA ILE A 305 -39.84 10.50 -0.21
C ILE A 305 -39.10 11.77 -0.62
N ILE A 306 -39.30 12.22 -1.86
CA ILE A 306 -38.57 13.36 -2.40
C ILE A 306 -38.88 14.63 -1.61
N LEU A 307 -40.16 14.92 -1.34
CA LEU A 307 -40.53 16.13 -0.59
C LEU A 307 -40.02 16.08 0.85
N ALA A 308 -40.12 14.93 1.53
CA ALA A 308 -39.62 14.77 2.89
C ALA A 308 -38.09 14.93 2.96
N PHE A 309 -37.35 14.44 1.96
CA PHE A 309 -35.92 14.66 1.85
C PHE A 309 -35.61 16.16 1.63
N LEU A 310 -36.24 16.78 0.63
CA LEU A 310 -36.03 18.19 0.30
C LEU A 310 -36.46 19.16 1.40
N ALA A 311 -37.32 18.73 2.33
CA ALA A 311 -37.77 19.50 3.48
C ALA A 311 -36.72 19.58 4.61
N ASP A 312 -35.60 18.85 4.51
CA ASP A 312 -34.50 18.97 5.46
C ASP A 312 -34.04 20.44 5.55
N PRO A 313 -34.02 21.04 6.76
CA PRO A 313 -33.65 22.45 6.94
C PRO A 313 -32.27 22.81 6.38
N SER A 314 -31.33 21.84 6.32
CA SER A 314 -29.99 22.04 5.76
C SER A 314 -30.00 22.35 4.26
N PHE A 315 -31.08 22.05 3.54
CA PHE A 315 -31.20 22.38 2.13
C PHE A 315 -31.63 23.81 1.86
N GLU A 316 -32.27 24.47 2.83
CA GLU A 316 -32.85 25.81 2.70
C GLU A 316 -33.81 25.95 1.48
N ILE A 317 -34.53 24.87 1.15
CA ILE A 317 -35.48 24.85 0.03
C ILE A 317 -36.89 25.08 0.57
N GLY A 318 -37.46 26.26 0.29
CA GLY A 318 -38.87 26.57 0.64
C GLY A 318 -39.88 25.67 -0.09
N PHE A 319 -41.07 25.51 0.47
CA PHE A 319 -42.10 24.60 -0.04
C PHE A 319 -42.48 24.88 -1.52
N GLU A 320 -42.53 26.16 -1.93
CA GLU A 320 -42.81 26.54 -3.32
C GLU A 320 -41.79 25.95 -4.31
N LYS A 321 -40.49 26.02 -3.96
CA LYS A 321 -39.41 25.46 -4.78
C LYS A 321 -39.45 23.92 -4.77
N ARG A 322 -39.74 23.29 -3.63
CA ARG A 322 -39.93 21.82 -3.54
C ARG A 322 -41.07 21.35 -4.44
N HIS A 323 -42.21 22.02 -4.37
CA HIS A 323 -43.38 21.73 -5.22
C HIS A 323 -43.05 21.91 -6.70
N GLN A 324 -42.30 22.97 -7.06
CA GLN A 324 -41.84 23.17 -8.44
C GLN A 324 -40.95 22.01 -8.91
N MET A 325 -39.97 21.61 -8.10
CA MET A 325 -39.08 20.48 -8.41
C MET A 325 -39.85 19.18 -8.66
N VAL A 326 -40.83 18.88 -7.83
CA VAL A 326 -41.69 17.70 -7.99
C VAL A 326 -42.67 17.83 -9.15
N THR A 327 -43.15 19.03 -9.44
CA THR A 327 -44.02 19.28 -10.60
C THR A 327 -43.31 18.91 -11.89
N TYR A 328 -41.98 19.12 -11.96
CA TYR A 328 -41.21 18.63 -13.10
C TYR A 328 -41.27 17.10 -13.25
N LEU A 329 -41.20 16.35 -12.15
CA LEU A 329 -41.35 14.89 -12.18
C LEU A 329 -42.77 14.43 -12.55
N LEU A 330 -43.79 15.11 -12.01
CA LEU A 330 -45.19 14.82 -12.30
C LEU A 330 -45.56 15.08 -13.76
N GLY A 331 -44.84 16.00 -14.42
CA GLY A 331 -45.02 16.36 -15.83
C GLY A 331 -44.15 15.56 -16.81
N LEU A 332 -43.44 14.51 -16.36
CA LEU A 332 -42.58 13.73 -17.24
C LEU A 332 -43.38 12.97 -18.30
N THR A 333 -42.88 13.02 -19.53
CA THR A 333 -43.27 12.07 -20.57
C THR A 333 -42.28 10.92 -20.58
N VAL A 334 -42.78 9.70 -20.39
CA VAL A 334 -41.95 8.50 -20.31
C VAL A 334 -42.04 7.72 -21.63
N PHE A 335 -40.89 7.41 -22.21
CA PHE A 335 -40.74 6.65 -23.44
C PHE A 335 -40.05 5.32 -23.15
N GLU A 336 -40.64 4.23 -23.60
CA GLU A 336 -40.07 2.89 -23.54
C GLU A 336 -39.32 2.56 -24.82
N THR A 337 -38.13 2.00 -24.67
CA THR A 337 -37.29 1.50 -25.77
C THR A 337 -36.91 0.03 -25.55
N GLU A 338 -36.91 -0.74 -26.64
CA GLU A 338 -36.36 -2.11 -26.66
C GLU A 338 -34.82 -2.08 -26.75
N GLU A 339 -34.25 -1.00 -27.29
CA GLU A 339 -32.80 -0.84 -27.41
C GLU A 339 -32.15 -0.52 -26.05
N PRO A 340 -30.96 -1.10 -25.76
CA PRO A 340 -30.25 -0.80 -24.52
C PRO A 340 -29.86 0.67 -24.42
N ILE A 341 -30.16 1.28 -23.27
CA ILE A 341 -29.65 2.62 -22.94
C ILE A 341 -28.27 2.44 -22.30
N THR A 342 -27.21 2.82 -23.02
CA THR A 342 -25.83 2.73 -22.54
C THR A 342 -25.16 4.10 -22.39
N ALA A 343 -24.19 4.17 -21.49
CA ALA A 343 -23.23 5.26 -21.41
C ALA A 343 -21.87 4.76 -21.92
N GLY A 344 -21.36 5.40 -22.97
CA GLY A 344 -20.03 5.11 -23.50
C GLY A 344 -18.94 5.81 -22.68
N TYR A 345 -17.85 5.10 -22.43
CA TYR A 345 -16.65 5.64 -21.78
C TYR A 345 -15.42 5.35 -22.65
N ARG A 346 -14.55 6.36 -22.76
CA ARG A 346 -13.26 6.27 -23.45
C ARG A 346 -12.12 6.37 -22.47
N LEU A 347 -11.26 5.35 -22.46
CA LEU A 347 -9.97 5.38 -21.80
C LEU A 347 -8.87 5.51 -22.85
N LYS A 348 -8.11 6.60 -22.82
CA LYS A 348 -6.90 6.76 -23.65
C LYS A 348 -5.72 6.18 -22.89
N LEU A 349 -5.11 5.14 -23.44
CA LEU A 349 -3.91 4.54 -22.86
C LEU A 349 -2.66 5.31 -23.31
N SER A 350 -1.64 5.30 -22.47
CA SER A 350 -0.36 5.99 -22.75
C SER A 350 0.40 5.36 -23.93
N THR A 351 0.04 4.13 -24.32
CA THR A 351 0.50 3.45 -25.54
C THR A 351 -0.10 4.04 -26.83
N GLY A 352 -1.05 4.96 -26.72
CA GLY A 352 -1.78 5.59 -27.83
C GLY A 352 -3.05 4.85 -28.25
N SER A 353 -3.28 3.63 -27.76
CA SER A 353 -4.54 2.91 -27.99
C SER A 353 -5.67 3.53 -27.15
N THR A 354 -6.91 3.40 -27.63
CA THR A 354 -8.10 3.87 -26.92
C THR A 354 -9.03 2.69 -26.67
N LEU A 355 -9.35 2.43 -25.42
CA LEU A 355 -10.37 1.47 -25.04
C LEU A 355 -11.72 2.17 -24.97
N LYS A 356 -12.74 1.53 -25.54
CA LYS A 356 -14.12 1.95 -25.46
C LYS A 356 -14.91 0.90 -24.72
N VAL A 357 -15.68 1.33 -23.74
CA VAL A 357 -16.59 0.46 -22.99
C VAL A 357 -17.94 1.11 -22.89
N GLU A 358 -18.99 0.30 -22.93
CA GLU A 358 -20.35 0.74 -22.72
C GLU A 358 -20.88 0.16 -21.41
N VAL A 359 -21.45 1.01 -20.57
CA VAL A 359 -22.08 0.61 -19.31
C VAL A 359 -23.58 0.81 -19.45
N SER A 360 -24.36 -0.21 -19.08
CA SER A 360 -25.82 -0.11 -19.10
C SER A 360 -26.30 0.91 -18.08
N ARG A 361 -27.08 1.89 -18.55
CA ARG A 361 -27.72 2.91 -17.72
C ARG A 361 -29.23 2.71 -17.61
N MET A 362 -29.86 1.87 -18.44
CA MET A 362 -31.29 1.48 -18.46
C MET A 362 -32.33 2.62 -18.51
N ILE A 363 -32.00 3.81 -18.06
CA ILE A 363 -32.86 4.98 -17.85
C ILE A 363 -32.03 6.21 -18.18
N ARG A 364 -32.68 7.21 -18.79
CA ARG A 364 -32.09 8.51 -19.09
C ARG A 364 -33.13 9.59 -18.92
N TRP A 365 -32.79 10.68 -18.26
CA TRP A 365 -33.65 11.85 -18.16
C TRP A 365 -33.09 13.03 -18.95
N GLU A 366 -33.82 13.45 -19.98
CA GLU A 366 -33.60 14.72 -20.67
C GLU A 366 -34.44 15.81 -20.00
N ARG A 367 -33.86 16.43 -18.96
CA ARG A 367 -34.53 17.42 -18.11
C ARG A 367 -35.13 18.59 -18.88
N GLU A 368 -34.38 19.13 -19.84
CA GLU A 368 -34.81 20.29 -20.65
C GLU A 368 -36.09 20.03 -21.44
N ASN A 369 -36.29 18.78 -21.87
CA ASN A 369 -37.43 18.36 -22.66
C ASN A 369 -38.51 17.64 -21.83
N MET A 370 -38.28 17.43 -20.54
CA MET A 370 -39.19 16.71 -19.65
C MET A 370 -39.44 15.26 -20.10
N LYS A 371 -38.46 14.65 -20.76
CA LYS A 371 -38.54 13.29 -21.31
C LYS A 371 -37.69 12.33 -20.49
N LEU A 372 -38.31 11.26 -20.02
CA LEU A 372 -37.64 10.14 -19.38
C LEU A 372 -37.67 8.95 -20.34
N PHE A 373 -36.51 8.40 -20.64
CA PHE A 373 -36.39 7.18 -21.45
C PHE A 373 -36.10 6.03 -20.52
N THR A 374 -36.77 4.90 -20.75
CA THR A 374 -36.56 3.66 -20.01
C THR A 374 -36.42 2.51 -20.98
N GLN A 375 -35.48 1.62 -20.71
CA GLN A 375 -35.42 0.32 -21.34
C GLN A 375 -36.59 -0.53 -20.86
N LYS A 376 -37.21 -1.28 -21.78
CA LYS A 376 -38.21 -2.27 -21.44
C LYS A 376 -37.57 -3.40 -20.64
N VAL A 377 -38.10 -3.66 -19.46
CA VAL A 377 -37.67 -4.78 -18.61
C VAL A 377 -38.91 -5.59 -18.25
N ASP A 378 -38.87 -6.90 -18.52
CA ASP A 378 -39.92 -7.79 -18.06
C ASP A 378 -39.79 -8.00 -16.55
N ARG A 379 -40.53 -7.19 -15.79
CA ARG A 379 -40.55 -7.22 -14.33
C ARG A 379 -41.11 -8.51 -13.75
N SER A 380 -41.85 -9.28 -14.54
CA SER A 380 -42.46 -10.54 -14.08
C SER A 380 -41.49 -11.72 -14.11
N SER A 381 -40.44 -11.65 -14.94
CA SER A 381 -39.39 -12.67 -15.07
C SER A 381 -38.01 -12.21 -14.59
N SER A 382 -37.85 -10.92 -14.26
CA SER A 382 -36.58 -10.36 -13.79
C SER A 382 -36.21 -10.86 -12.39
N GLY A 383 -34.96 -11.30 -12.22
CA GLY A 383 -34.42 -11.67 -10.93
C GLY A 383 -34.09 -10.46 -10.05
N HIS A 384 -33.66 -10.73 -8.82
CA HIS A 384 -33.28 -9.69 -7.85
C HIS A 384 -32.14 -8.80 -8.37
N LYS A 385 -31.20 -9.35 -9.16
CA LYS A 385 -30.06 -8.62 -9.75
C LYS A 385 -30.53 -7.57 -10.77
N GLU A 386 -31.44 -7.94 -11.65
CA GLU A 386 -31.98 -7.04 -12.67
C GLU A 386 -32.82 -5.94 -12.01
N ASN A 387 -33.64 -6.29 -11.01
CA ASN A 387 -34.45 -5.31 -10.29
C ASN A 387 -33.58 -4.29 -9.54
N ILE A 388 -32.54 -4.72 -8.79
CA ILE A 388 -31.65 -3.77 -8.11
C ILE A 388 -30.84 -2.91 -9.09
N SER A 389 -30.45 -3.47 -10.24
CA SER A 389 -29.73 -2.71 -11.29
C SER A 389 -30.62 -1.62 -11.87
N TYR A 390 -31.88 -1.95 -12.16
CA TYR A 390 -32.86 -0.99 -12.66
C TYR A 390 -33.19 0.08 -11.61
N ALA A 391 -33.42 -0.32 -10.35
CA ALA A 391 -33.67 0.58 -9.22
C ALA A 391 -32.53 1.59 -9.04
N THR A 392 -31.28 1.11 -9.13
CA THR A 392 -30.07 1.94 -9.00
C THR A 392 -30.00 2.99 -10.11
N ASN A 393 -30.21 2.58 -11.37
CA ASN A 393 -30.23 3.50 -12.49
C ASN A 393 -31.38 4.52 -12.39
N PHE A 394 -32.56 4.10 -11.94
CA PHE A 394 -33.71 4.98 -11.75
C PHE A 394 -33.42 6.02 -10.68
N SER A 395 -32.93 5.57 -9.53
CA SER A 395 -32.66 6.45 -8.40
C SER A 395 -31.55 7.45 -8.69
N GLU A 396 -30.47 7.04 -9.36
CA GLU A 396 -29.39 7.94 -9.77
C GLU A 396 -29.90 9.03 -10.71
N VAL A 397 -30.61 8.65 -11.79
CA VAL A 397 -31.11 9.61 -12.79
C VAL A 397 -32.07 10.63 -12.18
N ILE A 398 -32.99 10.18 -11.32
CA ILE A 398 -33.96 11.08 -10.67
C ILE A 398 -33.27 11.99 -9.65
N ALA A 399 -32.37 11.45 -8.81
CA ALA A 399 -31.67 12.25 -7.82
C ALA A 399 -30.73 13.28 -8.46
N GLU A 400 -29.96 12.89 -9.49
CA GLU A 400 -29.09 13.79 -10.26
C GLU A 400 -29.90 14.91 -10.92
N GLY A 401 -31.03 14.58 -11.56
CA GLY A 401 -31.84 15.58 -12.24
C GLY A 401 -32.52 16.58 -11.31
N LEU A 402 -32.88 16.17 -10.09
CA LEU A 402 -33.45 17.05 -9.07
C LEU A 402 -32.39 17.89 -8.35
N LEU A 403 -31.28 17.27 -7.93
CA LEU A 403 -30.27 17.88 -7.06
C LEU A 403 -28.98 18.25 -7.80
N TRP A 404 -29.08 18.56 -9.10
CA TRP A 404 -27.93 18.91 -9.94
C TRP A 404 -27.08 20.10 -9.40
N GLU A 405 -27.67 21.00 -8.60
CA GLU A 405 -26.96 22.11 -7.92
C GLU A 405 -26.34 21.71 -6.56
N LYS A 406 -26.65 20.52 -6.04
CA LYS A 406 -26.26 20.01 -4.71
C LYS A 406 -25.70 18.59 -4.83
N ALA A 407 -24.56 18.47 -5.53
CA ALA A 407 -23.97 17.17 -5.87
C ALA A 407 -23.65 16.29 -4.66
N ASP A 408 -23.30 16.90 -3.53
CA ASP A 408 -23.02 16.25 -2.25
C ASP A 408 -24.24 15.53 -1.64
N GLN A 409 -25.45 15.87 -2.08
CA GLN A 409 -26.72 15.39 -1.52
C GLN A 409 -27.41 14.35 -2.41
N ILE A 410 -26.94 14.19 -3.66
CA ILE A 410 -27.47 13.25 -4.63
C ILE A 410 -27.45 11.82 -4.07
N ALA A 411 -26.35 11.41 -3.42
CA ALA A 411 -26.20 10.07 -2.87
C ALA A 411 -27.27 9.75 -1.81
N GLY A 412 -27.60 10.72 -0.95
CA GLY A 412 -28.62 10.55 0.08
C GLY A 412 -30.01 10.31 -0.50
N LEU A 413 -30.41 11.13 -1.48
CA LEU A 413 -31.70 10.97 -2.16
C LEU A 413 -31.75 9.70 -3.01
N CYS A 414 -30.66 9.38 -3.70
CA CYS A 414 -30.54 8.17 -4.52
C CYS A 414 -30.83 6.90 -3.69
N GLU A 415 -30.20 6.76 -2.52
CA GLU A 415 -30.43 5.59 -1.66
C GLU A 415 -31.91 5.47 -1.20
N LEU A 416 -32.57 6.58 -0.89
CA LEU A 416 -33.98 6.57 -0.51
C LEU A 416 -34.90 6.19 -1.66
N ILE A 417 -34.67 6.74 -2.85
CA ILE A 417 -35.46 6.41 -4.04
C ILE A 417 -35.26 4.94 -4.42
N LYS A 418 -34.03 4.42 -4.33
CA LYS A 418 -33.72 3.02 -4.60
C LYS A 418 -34.45 2.07 -3.65
N LEU A 419 -34.43 2.37 -2.35
CA LEU A 419 -35.19 1.60 -1.36
C LEU A 419 -36.71 1.68 -1.61
N GLY A 420 -37.21 2.88 -1.92
CA GLY A 420 -38.60 3.09 -2.28
C GLY A 420 -39.01 2.26 -3.49
N TRP A 421 -38.17 2.21 -4.53
CA TRP A 421 -38.40 1.40 -5.73
C TRP A 421 -38.51 -0.09 -5.40
N LEU A 422 -37.60 -0.62 -4.59
CA LEU A 422 -37.58 -2.03 -4.20
C LEU A 422 -38.81 -2.42 -3.34
N LEU A 423 -39.43 -1.44 -2.69
CA LEU A 423 -40.67 -1.58 -1.90
C LEU A 423 -41.92 -1.11 -2.67
N ASP A 424 -41.80 -0.96 -4.00
CA ASP A 424 -42.87 -0.55 -4.90
C ASP A 424 -43.55 0.80 -4.54
N PHE A 425 -42.85 1.62 -3.76
CA PHE A 425 -43.33 2.88 -3.17
C PHE A 425 -44.63 2.74 -2.38
N GLU A 426 -44.84 1.60 -1.71
CA GLU A 426 -45.98 1.35 -0.83
C GLU A 426 -46.06 2.37 0.31
N GLU A 427 -47.20 3.03 0.49
CA GLU A 427 -47.31 4.21 1.39
C GLU A 427 -46.95 3.92 2.84
N GLU A 428 -47.38 2.78 3.38
CA GLU A 428 -47.15 2.39 4.77
C GLU A 428 -45.66 2.10 5.00
N ALA A 429 -45.04 1.39 4.06
CA ALA A 429 -43.60 1.16 4.05
C ALA A 429 -42.81 2.47 3.92
N MET A 430 -43.25 3.40 3.07
CA MET A 430 -42.60 4.71 2.92
C MET A 430 -42.76 5.56 4.19
N GLY A 431 -43.94 5.53 4.82
CA GLY A 431 -44.17 6.19 6.10
C GLY A 431 -43.26 5.68 7.21
N PHE A 432 -43.03 4.36 7.27
CA PHE A 432 -42.06 3.78 8.19
C PHE A 432 -40.62 4.18 7.83
N LEU A 433 -40.24 4.10 6.56
CA LEU A 433 -38.89 4.48 6.09
C LEU A 433 -38.56 5.92 6.48
N LEU A 434 -39.46 6.87 6.22
CA LEU A 434 -39.26 8.29 6.56
C LEU A 434 -39.06 8.49 8.06
N LYS A 435 -39.86 7.81 8.91
CA LYS A 435 -39.68 7.83 10.37
C LYS A 435 -38.30 7.32 10.79
N THR A 436 -37.82 6.22 10.21
CA THR A 436 -36.48 5.68 10.53
C THR A 436 -35.34 6.61 10.12
N LYS A 437 -35.59 7.51 9.17
CA LYS A 437 -34.64 8.51 8.68
C LYS A 437 -34.83 9.88 9.32
N ASN A 438 -35.74 10.00 10.30
CA ASN A 438 -36.13 11.27 10.94
C ASN A 438 -36.56 12.34 9.93
N MET A 439 -37.25 11.93 8.86
CA MET A 439 -37.77 12.81 7.82
C MET A 439 -39.28 12.95 7.98
N GLU A 440 -39.77 14.17 7.82
CA GLU A 440 -41.18 14.52 7.93
C GLU A 440 -41.56 15.49 6.83
N LEU A 441 -42.82 15.46 6.41
CA LEU A 441 -43.37 16.41 5.44
C LEU A 441 -43.93 17.61 6.18
N CYS A 442 -43.78 18.80 5.60
CA CYS A 442 -44.55 19.94 6.06
C CYS A 442 -46.02 19.80 5.64
N TYR A 443 -46.89 20.55 6.31
CA TYR A 443 -48.32 20.55 6.02
C TYR A 443 -48.60 20.89 4.54
N GLU A 444 -47.86 21.86 3.98
CA GLU A 444 -47.97 22.28 2.59
C GLU A 444 -47.64 21.15 1.61
N ASP A 445 -46.62 20.34 1.91
CA ASP A 445 -46.22 19.20 1.08
C ASP A 445 -47.28 18.09 1.12
N GLU A 446 -47.90 17.85 2.29
CA GLU A 446 -48.98 16.86 2.40
C GLU A 446 -50.23 17.27 1.60
N GLU A 447 -50.63 18.54 1.68
CA GLU A 447 -51.75 19.07 0.90
C GLU A 447 -51.45 19.04 -0.61
N PHE A 448 -50.22 19.39 -1.01
CA PHE A 448 -49.78 19.28 -2.39
C PHE A 448 -49.88 17.84 -2.91
N ILE A 449 -49.39 16.86 -2.15
CA ILE A 449 -49.49 15.45 -2.53
C ILE A 449 -50.97 15.03 -2.68
N LYS A 450 -51.84 15.39 -1.72
CA LYS A 450 -53.27 15.06 -1.80
C LYS A 450 -53.91 15.64 -3.06
N SER A 451 -53.59 16.89 -3.40
CA SER A 451 -54.11 17.53 -4.61
C SER A 451 -53.56 16.89 -5.90
N ALA A 452 -52.26 16.61 -5.94
CA ALA A 452 -51.59 16.05 -7.11
C ALA A 452 -52.08 14.63 -7.48
N PHE A 453 -52.54 13.86 -6.50
CA PHE A 453 -52.99 12.47 -6.63
C PHE A 453 -54.49 12.28 -6.29
N ALA A 454 -55.29 13.35 -6.33
CA ALA A 454 -56.72 13.31 -5.94
C ALA A 454 -57.61 12.41 -6.82
N LEU A 455 -57.11 11.95 -7.97
CA LEU A 455 -57.83 11.15 -8.97
C LEU A 455 -57.29 9.71 -9.09
N ASP A 456 -56.29 9.35 -8.29
CA ASP A 456 -55.60 8.06 -8.32
C ASP A 456 -56.22 7.03 -7.36
#